data_AF-A0A7S0QBR0-F1
#
_entry.id   AF-A0A7S0QBR0-F1
#
_cell.length_a   1.000
_cell.length_b   1.000
_cell.length_c   1.000
_cell.angle_alpha   90.00
_cell.angle_beta   90.00
_cell.angle_gamma   90.00
#
_symmetry.space_group_name_H-M   'P 1'
#
loop_
_entity.id
_entity.type
_entity.pdbx_description
1 polymer ?
#
loop_
_entity_poly.entity_id
_entity_poly.type
_entity_poly.pdbx_seq_one_letter_code
_entity_poly.pdbx_strand_id
1 'polypeptide(L)'
;GTRVLQATADLESLPKGLPRPPDGGCAAFVLRNGFQTAQGRLVRTILFASEHATANTRDAAIFVACLLAFALAAAGYVLARGLADERRSRGKLLLNCSFIIASVVPPELPMNLSLAVNSSLQSLARLGVFCTEPF
;
A
#
# COMPACT_ATOMS: atom_id res chain seq x y z
N GLY A 1 27.09 7.55 -3.63
CA GLY A 1 27.13 6.71 -2.42
C GLY A 1 28.31 6.93 -1.50
N THR A 2 29.35 7.65 -1.92
CA THR A 2 30.53 7.94 -1.09
C THR A 2 30.99 9.35 -1.39
N ARG A 3 31.60 10.02 -0.40
CA ARG A 3 32.16 11.36 -0.54
C ARG A 3 33.67 11.23 -0.69
N VAL A 4 34.23 11.80 -1.76
CA VAL A 4 35.68 11.90 -1.94
C VAL A 4 36.16 13.08 -1.11
N LEU A 5 36.99 12.82 -0.10
CA LEU A 5 37.49 13.85 0.82
C LEU A 5 38.73 14.58 0.27
N GLN A 6 39.53 13.90 -0.55
CA GLN A 6 40.68 14.47 -1.22
C GLN A 6 40.94 13.70 -2.52
N ALA A 7 41.26 14.43 -3.58
CA ALA A 7 41.73 13.88 -4.85
C ALA A 7 42.92 14.71 -5.31
N THR A 8 44.02 14.04 -5.64
CA THR A 8 45.23 14.66 -6.20
C THR A 8 45.34 14.29 -7.67
N ALA A 9 45.57 15.27 -8.55
CA ALA A 9 45.82 15.02 -9.96
C ALA A 9 47.21 14.39 -10.15
N ASP A 10 47.26 13.12 -10.52
CA ASP A 10 48.50 12.46 -10.93
C ASP A 10 48.65 12.56 -12.45
N LEU A 11 49.54 13.45 -12.89
CA LEU A 11 49.79 13.79 -14.28
C LEU A 11 50.57 12.72 -15.05
N GLU A 12 51.30 11.83 -14.37
CA GLU A 12 52.03 10.73 -15.01
C GLU A 12 51.12 9.54 -15.36
N SER A 13 50.04 9.36 -14.60
CA SER A 13 49.06 8.28 -14.81
C SER A 13 48.02 8.59 -15.90
N LEU A 14 48.02 9.81 -16.46
CA LEU A 14 47.06 10.20 -17.50
C LEU A 14 47.38 9.47 -18.82
N PRO A 15 46.38 8.85 -19.49
CA PRO A 15 46.59 8.27 -20.81
C PRO A 15 47.07 9.33 -21.80
N LYS A 16 48.12 9.00 -22.57
CA LYS A 16 48.74 9.89 -23.56
C LYS A 16 47.69 10.38 -24.57
N GLY A 17 47.33 11.66 -24.49
CA GLY A 17 46.35 12.29 -25.38
C GLY A 17 45.16 12.95 -24.69
N LEU A 18 44.97 12.77 -23.38
CA LEU A 18 43.90 13.44 -22.64
C LEU A 18 44.38 14.82 -22.11
N PRO A 19 43.63 15.92 -22.32
CA PRO A 19 43.95 17.21 -21.74
C PRO A 19 43.82 17.17 -20.21
N ARG A 20 44.61 18.01 -19.53
CA ARG A 20 44.55 18.12 -18.07
C ARG A 20 43.16 18.63 -17.65
N PRO A 21 42.55 18.06 -16.59
CA PRO A 21 41.28 18.55 -16.09
C PRO A 21 41.45 19.99 -15.57
N PRO A 22 40.54 20.93 -15.93
CA PRO A 22 40.67 22.35 -15.60
C PRO A 22 40.65 22.63 -14.09
N ASP A 23 40.01 21.75 -13.31
CA ASP A 23 39.83 21.91 -11.87
C ASP A 23 40.93 21.25 -11.03
N GLY A 24 41.99 20.73 -11.65
CA GLY A 24 43.08 20.03 -10.94
C GLY A 24 42.65 18.74 -10.23
N GLY A 25 41.50 18.18 -10.63
CA GLY A 25 40.99 16.89 -10.13
C GLY A 25 41.61 15.68 -10.84
N CYS A 26 41.15 14.48 -10.50
CA CYS A 26 41.54 13.24 -11.17
C CYS A 26 40.59 12.89 -12.33
N ALA A 27 41.13 12.44 -13.46
CA ALA A 27 40.33 11.89 -14.55
C ALA A 27 39.94 10.43 -14.24
N ALA A 28 38.69 10.05 -14.51
CA ALA A 28 38.19 8.69 -14.28
C ALA A 28 37.26 8.26 -15.41
N PHE A 29 37.23 6.95 -15.67
CA PHE A 29 36.30 6.35 -16.63
C PHE A 29 35.03 5.86 -15.93
N VAL A 30 33.87 6.12 -16.53
CA VAL A 30 32.58 5.64 -16.04
C VAL A 30 32.41 4.18 -16.45
N LEU A 31 32.43 3.26 -15.49
CA LEU A 31 32.27 1.82 -15.76
C LEU A 31 30.80 1.40 -15.89
N ARG A 32 29.90 1.98 -15.08
CA ARG A 32 28.46 1.65 -15.03
C ARG A 32 27.66 2.89 -14.65
N ASN A 33 26.47 3.05 -15.22
CA ASN A 33 25.55 4.15 -14.93
C ASN A 33 24.13 3.66 -14.57
N GLY A 34 23.30 4.56 -14.08
CA GLY A 34 21.89 4.29 -13.76
C GLY A 34 21.67 3.10 -12.80
N PHE A 35 20.65 2.28 -13.12
CA PHE A 35 20.28 1.10 -12.34
C PHE A 35 21.29 -0.06 -12.38
N GLN A 36 22.32 0.02 -13.24
CA GLN A 36 23.41 -0.97 -13.26
C GLN A 36 24.52 -0.67 -12.23
N THR A 37 24.48 0.49 -11.59
CA THR A 37 25.38 0.82 -10.46
C THR A 37 25.03 0.00 -9.22
N ALA A 38 25.96 -0.12 -8.27
CA ALA A 38 25.71 -0.84 -7.02
C ALA A 38 24.50 -0.27 -6.24
N GLN A 39 24.40 1.05 -6.11
CA GLN A 39 23.26 1.70 -5.45
C GLN A 39 21.96 1.56 -6.26
N GLY A 40 22.03 1.74 -7.58
CA GLY A 40 20.87 1.59 -8.46
C GLY A 40 20.28 0.17 -8.43
N ARG A 41 21.14 -0.86 -8.37
CA ARG A 41 20.72 -2.25 -8.27
C ARG A 41 20.02 -2.55 -6.94
N LEU A 42 20.48 -1.96 -5.83
CA LEU A 42 19.83 -2.11 -4.52
C LEU A 42 18.44 -1.49 -4.53
N VAL A 43 18.31 -0.24 -4.99
CA VAL A 43 17.00 0.43 -5.11
C VAL A 43 16.05 -0.37 -6.00
N ARG A 44 16.54 -0.87 -7.13
CA ARG A 44 15.75 -1.74 -8.02
C ARG A 44 15.27 -3.00 -7.29
N THR A 45 16.15 -3.64 -6.52
CA THR A 45 15.79 -4.86 -5.79
C THR A 45 14.75 -4.56 -4.72
N ILE A 46 14.88 -3.47 -3.96
CA ILE A 46 13.90 -3.06 -2.95
C ILE A 46 12.53 -2.81 -3.58
N LEU A 47 12.48 -2.07 -4.70
CA LEU A 47 11.23 -1.77 -5.40
C LEU A 47 10.52 -3.02 -5.93
N PHE A 48 11.27 -4.02 -6.40
CA PHE A 48 10.69 -5.26 -6.92
C PHE A 48 10.53 -6.37 -5.86
N ALA A 49 11.12 -6.22 -4.67
CA ALA A 49 11.01 -7.16 -3.56
C ALA A 49 9.91 -6.79 -2.55
N SER A 50 9.31 -5.61 -2.66
CA SER A 50 8.11 -5.28 -1.87
C SER A 50 6.92 -6.07 -2.40
N GLU A 51 6.81 -7.33 -1.99
CA GLU A 51 5.58 -8.08 -2.09
C GLU A 51 4.56 -7.44 -1.15
N HIS A 52 3.37 -7.15 -1.69
CA HIS A 52 2.28 -6.56 -0.92
C HIS A 52 1.87 -7.55 0.18
N ALA A 53 2.23 -7.24 1.43
CA ALA A 53 1.79 -8.00 2.59
C ALA A 53 0.28 -7.79 2.78
N THR A 54 -0.51 -8.59 2.09
CA THR A 54 -1.99 -8.62 2.09
C THR A 54 -2.54 -9.28 3.35
N ALA A 55 -1.88 -9.14 4.50
CA ALA A 55 -2.30 -9.76 5.76
C ALA A 55 -3.68 -9.25 6.22
N ASN A 56 -3.97 -7.96 5.99
CA ASN A 56 -5.24 -7.34 6.38
C ASN A 56 -6.46 -7.90 5.60
N THR A 57 -6.25 -8.63 4.51
CA THR A 57 -7.36 -9.10 3.68
C THR A 57 -8.02 -10.38 4.22
N ARG A 58 -7.29 -11.27 4.89
CA ARG A 58 -7.83 -12.55 5.36
C ARG A 58 -8.76 -12.41 6.56
N ASP A 59 -8.35 -11.67 7.58
CA ASP A 59 -9.17 -11.47 8.79
C ASP A 59 -10.42 -10.64 8.46
N ALA A 60 -10.29 -9.64 7.58
CA ALA A 60 -11.42 -8.87 7.06
C ALA A 60 -12.39 -9.76 6.25
N ALA A 61 -11.87 -10.68 5.43
CA ALA A 61 -12.72 -11.62 4.67
C ALA A 61 -13.50 -12.57 5.59
N ILE A 62 -12.89 -13.07 6.67
CA ILE A 62 -13.56 -13.92 7.66
C ILE A 62 -14.66 -13.12 8.38
N PHE A 63 -14.38 -11.89 8.78
CA PHE A 63 -15.39 -11.02 9.41
C PHE A 63 -16.60 -10.77 8.51
N VAL A 64 -16.36 -10.42 7.23
CA VAL A 64 -17.44 -10.21 6.25
C VAL A 64 -18.23 -11.50 5.97
N ALA A 65 -17.56 -12.64 5.89
CA ALA A 65 -18.22 -13.94 5.69
C ALA A 65 -19.17 -14.29 6.85
N CYS A 66 -18.78 -14.01 8.10
CA CYS A 66 -19.65 -14.19 9.25
C CYS A 66 -20.89 -13.29 9.20
N LEU A 67 -20.72 -12.01 8.86
CA LEU A 67 -21.84 -11.06 8.73
C LEU A 67 -22.83 -11.48 7.62
N LEU A 68 -22.31 -11.95 6.48
CA LEU A 68 -23.13 -12.45 5.38
C LEU A 68 -23.99 -13.65 5.76
N ALA A 69 -23.46 -14.59 6.57
CA ALA A 69 -24.23 -15.75 7.02
C ALA A 69 -25.47 -15.34 7.84
N PHE A 70 -25.32 -14.38 8.76
CA PHE A 70 -26.44 -13.85 9.54
C PHE A 70 -27.44 -13.06 8.67
N ALA A 71 -26.96 -12.27 7.73
CA ALA A 71 -27.81 -11.53 6.80
C ALA A 71 -28.68 -12.46 5.95
N LEU A 72 -28.09 -13.54 5.43
CA LEU A 72 -28.82 -14.53 4.62
C LEU A 72 -29.87 -15.28 5.45
N ALA A 73 -29.56 -15.66 6.70
CA ALA A 73 -30.53 -16.28 7.59
C ALA A 73 -31.72 -15.35 7.89
N ALA A 74 -31.45 -14.08 8.18
CA ALA A 74 -32.49 -13.07 8.44
C ALA A 74 -33.34 -12.77 7.20
N ALA A 75 -32.72 -12.61 6.03
CA ALA A 75 -33.40 -12.38 4.76
C ALA A 75 -34.27 -13.59 4.37
N GLY A 76 -33.76 -14.82 4.55
CA GLY A 76 -34.51 -16.06 4.31
C GLY A 76 -35.74 -16.18 5.23
N TYR A 77 -35.59 -15.86 6.51
CA TYR A 77 -36.71 -15.87 7.46
C TYR A 77 -37.78 -14.81 7.14
N VAL A 78 -37.38 -13.58 6.81
CA VAL A 78 -38.30 -12.51 6.41
C VAL A 78 -39.01 -12.84 5.11
N LEU A 79 -38.31 -13.47 4.16
CA LEU A 79 -38.90 -13.92 2.90
C LEU A 79 -39.94 -15.02 3.16
N ALA A 80 -39.60 -16.06 3.93
CA ALA A 80 -40.53 -17.14 4.27
C ALA A 80 -41.79 -16.65 4.99
N ARG A 81 -41.65 -15.75 5.98
CA ARG A 81 -42.79 -15.12 6.65
C ARG A 81 -43.56 -14.16 5.74
N GLY A 82 -42.86 -13.45 4.85
CA GLY A 82 -43.47 -12.51 3.91
C GLY A 82 -44.27 -13.17 2.79
N LEU A 83 -43.90 -14.39 2.39
CA LEU A 83 -44.65 -15.22 1.45
C LEU A 83 -45.91 -15.84 2.05
N ALA A 84 -45.94 -16.06 3.37
CA ALA A 84 -47.12 -16.55 4.09
C ALA A 84 -48.22 -15.48 4.27
N ASP A 85 -47.89 -14.20 4.16
CA ASP A 85 -48.82 -13.07 4.25
C ASP A 85 -49.21 -12.58 2.83
N GLU A 86 -50.35 -13.03 2.30
CA GLU A 86 -50.85 -12.69 0.95
C GLU A 86 -51.15 -11.19 0.71
N ARG A 87 -51.14 -10.35 1.76
CA ARG A 87 -51.42 -8.90 1.66
C ARG A 87 -50.20 -8.04 1.30
N ARG A 88 -48.99 -8.59 1.27
CA ARG A 88 -47.76 -7.81 0.99
C ARG A 88 -47.36 -7.86 -0.49
N SER A 89 -47.14 -6.69 -1.08
CA SER A 89 -46.65 -6.62 -2.46
C SER A 89 -45.23 -7.16 -2.57
N ARG A 90 -45.00 -8.06 -3.54
CA ARG A 90 -43.71 -8.74 -3.77
C ARG A 90 -42.55 -7.74 -3.90
N GLY A 91 -42.79 -6.55 -4.46
CA GLY A 91 -41.80 -5.49 -4.57
C GLY A 91 -41.31 -4.92 -3.22
N LYS A 92 -42.21 -4.69 -2.25
CA LYS A 92 -41.81 -4.20 -0.91
C LYS A 92 -41.02 -5.25 -0.13
N LEU A 93 -41.30 -6.54 -0.35
CA LEU A 93 -40.58 -7.64 0.29
C LEU A 93 -39.14 -7.76 -0.23
N LEU A 94 -38.95 -7.61 -1.55
CA LEU A 94 -37.61 -7.61 -2.17
C LEU A 94 -36.79 -6.38 -1.73
N LEU A 95 -37.40 -5.20 -1.63
CA LEU A 95 -36.77 -3.99 -1.10
C LEU A 95 -36.30 -4.18 0.35
N ASN A 96 -37.14 -4.77 1.22
CA ASN A 96 -36.75 -5.04 2.60
C ASN A 96 -35.63 -6.07 2.72
N CYS A 97 -35.63 -7.13 1.90
CA CYS A 97 -34.53 -8.10 1.90
C CYS A 97 -33.21 -7.47 1.43
N SER A 98 -33.25 -6.64 0.37
CA SER A 98 -32.08 -5.89 -0.10
C SER A 98 -31.56 -4.91 0.96
N PHE A 99 -32.45 -4.23 1.70
CA PHE A 99 -32.08 -3.32 2.77
C PHE A 99 -31.40 -4.03 3.95
N ILE A 100 -31.86 -5.24 4.30
CA ILE A 100 -31.24 -6.09 5.34
C ILE A 100 -29.83 -6.53 4.93
N ILE A 101 -29.61 -6.83 3.64
CA ILE A 101 -28.29 -7.20 3.14
C ILE A 101 -27.37 -5.97 3.11
N ALA A 102 -27.87 -4.82 2.64
CA ALA A 102 -27.10 -3.58 2.58
C ALA A 102 -26.78 -2.99 3.96
N SER A 103 -27.62 -3.21 4.98
CA SER A 103 -27.36 -2.72 6.33
C SER A 103 -26.26 -3.50 7.07
N VAL A 104 -25.90 -4.70 6.61
CA VAL A 104 -24.88 -5.53 7.27
C VAL A 104 -23.47 -4.97 7.12
N VAL A 105 -23.23 -4.17 6.07
CA VAL A 105 -22.00 -3.40 5.91
C VAL A 105 -22.33 -1.94 6.17
N PRO A 106 -22.29 -1.48 7.43
CA PRO A 106 -22.41 -0.05 7.71
C PRO A 106 -21.28 0.68 6.99
N PRO A 107 -21.58 1.70 6.17
CA PRO A 107 -20.57 2.46 5.42
C PRO A 107 -19.57 3.18 6.34
N GLU A 108 -19.84 3.22 7.64
CA GLU A 108 -19.03 3.74 8.74
C GLU A 108 -17.75 2.91 9.02
N LEU A 109 -17.73 1.61 8.72
CA LEU A 109 -16.59 0.72 9.01
C LEU A 109 -15.27 1.13 8.31
N PRO A 110 -15.23 1.36 6.98
CA PRO A 110 -14.00 1.82 6.31
C PRO A 110 -13.56 3.22 6.75
N MET A 111 -14.49 4.07 7.18
CA MET A 111 -14.19 5.42 7.68
C MET A 111 -13.50 5.36 9.05
N ASN A 112 -13.97 4.51 9.96
CA ASN A 112 -13.37 4.33 11.28
C ASN A 112 -11.95 3.76 11.21
N LEU A 113 -11.71 2.79 10.32
CA LEU A 113 -10.37 2.24 10.09
C LEU A 113 -9.42 3.33 9.57
N SER A 114 -9.87 4.14 8.60
CA SER A 114 -9.06 5.24 8.05
C SER A 114 -8.74 6.31 9.11
N LEU A 115 -9.70 6.65 9.98
CA LEU A 115 -9.49 7.58 11.08
C LEU A 115 -8.50 7.04 12.12
N ALA A 116 -8.62 5.77 12.50
CA ALA A 116 -7.71 5.13 13.45
C ALA A 116 -6.26 5.08 12.92
N VAL A 117 -6.08 4.74 11.64
CA VAL A 117 -4.77 4.74 10.99
C VAL A 117 -4.18 6.15 10.95
N ASN A 118 -4.95 7.15 10.51
CA ASN A 118 -4.45 8.53 10.43
C ASN A 118 -4.10 9.11 11.81
N SER A 119 -4.90 8.81 12.85
CA SER A 119 -4.60 9.21 14.23
C SER A 119 -3.31 8.55 14.76
N SER A 120 -3.10 7.28 14.42
CA SER A 120 -1.87 6.54 14.76
C SER A 120 -0.65 7.13 14.05
N LEU A 121 -0.78 7.48 12.77
CA LEU A 121 0.28 8.14 12.00
C LEU A 121 0.62 9.53 12.54
N GLN A 122 -0.39 10.31 12.92
CA GLN A 122 -0.15 11.62 13.55
C GLN A 122 0.56 11.48 14.90
N SER A 123 0.22 10.47 15.68
CA SER A 123 0.89 10.17 16.95
C SER A 123 2.34 9.75 16.73
N LEU A 124 2.64 8.94 15.72
CA LEU A 124 4.00 8.55 15.34
C LEU A 124 4.83 9.71 14.78
N ALA A 125 4.21 10.58 13.96
CA ALA A 125 4.86 11.74 13.40
C ALA A 125 5.31 12.73 14.48
N ARG A 126 4.54 12.87 15.57
CA ARG A 126 4.94 13.67 16.75
C ARG A 126 6.17 13.10 17.47
N LEU A 127 6.44 11.79 17.34
CA LEU A 127 7.63 11.12 17.88
C LEU A 127 8.81 11.12 16.87
N GLY A 128 8.66 11.78 15.72
CA GLY A 128 9.70 11.82 14.67
C GLY A 128 9.81 10.53 13.85
N VAL A 129 8.87 9.60 14.00
CA VAL A 129 8.83 8.34 13.25
C VAL A 129 7.83 8.45 12.12
N PHE A 130 8.29 8.30 10.87
CA PHE A 130 7.47 8.38 9.68
C PHE A 130 7.23 6.99 9.10
N CYS A 131 5.97 6.56 9.03
CA CYS A 131 5.59 5.36 8.29
C CYS A 131 5.40 5.72 6.81
N THR A 132 6.09 4.99 5.93
CA THR A 132 5.94 5.12 4.47
C THR A 132 4.82 4.27 3.90
N GLU A 133 4.45 3.18 4.61
CA GLU A 133 3.39 2.24 4.22
C GLU A 133 2.46 2.00 5.43
N PRO A 134 1.32 2.70 5.50
CA PRO A 134 0.40 2.62 6.64
C PRO A 134 -0.70 1.56 6.53
N PHE A 135 -0.76 0.82 5.42
CA PHE A 135 -1.80 -0.17 5.11
C PHE A 135 -1.19 -1.49 4.65
#